data_AF-A0A2V4B2G8-F1
#
_entry.id   AF-A0A2V4B2G8-F1
#
_cell.length_a   1.000
_cell.length_b   1.000
_cell.length_c   1.000
_cell.angle_alpha   90.00
_cell.angle_beta   90.00
_cell.angle_gamma   90.00
#
_symmetry.space_group_name_H-M   'P 1'
#
loop_
_entity.id
_entity.type
_entity.pdbx_description
1 polymer ?
#
loop_
_entity_poly.entity_id
_entity_poly.type
_entity_poly.pdbx_seq_one_letter_code
_entity_poly.pdbx_strand_id
1 'polypeptide(L)'
;MQIPALNRRAQQNYATFVAAMDLVAQQFDEIDTLIDALDEDAMPGGFTVATPDELRGFRAKAFDELDRMRAVARKYEGELISRDWRL
;
A
#
# COMPACT_ATOMS: atom_id res chain seq x y z
N MET A 1 -22.50 -8.22 -26.83
CA MET A 1 -21.02 -8.12 -26.80
C MET A 1 -20.46 -7.20 -25.69
N GLN A 2 -21.27 -6.55 -24.84
CA GLN A 2 -20.76 -5.60 -23.82
C GLN A 2 -20.15 -6.26 -22.57
N ILE A 3 -20.70 -7.39 -22.11
CA ILE A 3 -20.28 -8.06 -20.86
C ILE A 3 -18.80 -8.52 -20.89
N PRO A 4 -18.28 -9.16 -21.96
CA PRO A 4 -16.87 -9.57 -21.99
C PRO A 4 -15.87 -8.41 -22.03
N ALA A 5 -16.26 -7.25 -22.55
CA ALA A 5 -15.42 -6.05 -22.55
C ALA A 5 -15.37 -5.40 -21.17
N LEU A 6 -16.52 -5.34 -20.48
CA LEU A 6 -16.62 -4.84 -19.10
C LEU A 6 -15.81 -5.72 -18.12
N ASN A 7 -15.94 -7.04 -18.25
CA ASN A 7 -15.20 -7.98 -17.41
C ASN A 7 -13.68 -7.84 -17.59
N ARG A 8 -13.20 -7.72 -18.84
CA ARG A 8 -11.77 -7.49 -19.13
C ARG A 8 -11.26 -6.19 -18.50
N ARG A 9 -12.05 -5.12 -18.56
CA ARG A 9 -11.69 -3.84 -17.93
C ARG A 9 -11.66 -3.95 -16.41
N ALA A 10 -12.62 -4.64 -15.80
CA ALA A 10 -12.65 -4.88 -14.36
C ALA A 10 -11.40 -5.66 -13.89
N GLN A 11 -11.01 -6.70 -14.63
CA GLN A 11 -9.79 -7.47 -14.37
C GLN A 11 -8.53 -6.62 -14.50
N GLN A 12 -8.42 -5.80 -15.55
CA GLN A 12 -7.28 -4.89 -15.73
C GLN A 12 -7.17 -3.85 -14.61
N ASN A 13 -8.31 -3.27 -14.21
CA ASN A 13 -8.35 -2.30 -13.11
C ASN A 13 -7.90 -2.96 -11.80
N TYR A 14 -8.38 -4.18 -11.52
CA TYR A 14 -7.98 -4.93 -10.33
C TYR A 14 -6.48 -5.26 -10.35
N ALA A 15 -5.96 -5.77 -11.47
CA ALA A 15 -4.52 -6.05 -11.61
C ALA A 15 -3.67 -4.79 -11.42
N THR A 16 -4.09 -3.65 -11.99
CA THR A 16 -3.42 -2.36 -11.80
C THR A 16 -3.43 -1.93 -10.34
N PHE A 17 -4.55 -2.13 -9.65
CA PHE A 17 -4.70 -1.81 -8.24
C PHE A 17 -3.78 -2.66 -7.34
N VAL A 18 -3.72 -3.97 -7.58
CA VAL A 18 -2.79 -4.87 -6.87
C VAL A 18 -1.34 -4.48 -7.12
N ALA A 19 -0.96 -4.22 -8.38
CA ALA A 19 0.39 -3.79 -8.72
C ALA A 19 0.78 -2.46 -8.04
N ALA A 20 -0.16 -1.51 -7.91
CA ALA A 20 0.07 -0.27 -7.19
C ALA A 20 0.30 -0.52 -5.68
N MET A 21 -0.46 -1.42 -5.05
CA MET A 21 -0.23 -1.81 -3.66
C MET A 21 1.12 -2.51 -3.46
N ASP A 22 1.60 -3.26 -4.44
CA ASP A 22 2.94 -3.88 -4.40
C ASP A 22 4.06 -2.85 -4.54
N LEU A 23 3.89 -1.86 -5.42
CA LEU A 23 4.80 -0.74 -5.53
C LEU A 23 4.92 0.03 -4.20
N VAL A 24 3.79 0.32 -3.56
CA VAL A 24 3.80 1.01 -2.25
C VAL A 24 4.49 0.16 -1.19
N ALA A 25 4.26 -1.16 -1.19
CA ALA A 25 4.93 -2.07 -0.25
C ALA A 25 6.45 -2.02 -0.37
N GLN A 26 6.98 -1.96 -1.59
CA GLN A 26 8.44 -1.90 -1.84
C GLN A 26 9.07 -0.63 -1.26
N GLN A 27 8.34 0.49 -1.22
CA GLN A 27 8.87 1.74 -0.67
C GLN A 27 9.05 1.71 0.84
N PHE A 28 8.42 0.77 1.57
CA PHE A 28 8.62 0.66 3.02
C PHE A 28 10.04 0.21 3.39
N ASP A 29 10.70 -0.59 2.55
CA ASP A 29 12.09 -1.00 2.77
C ASP A 29 13.05 0.20 2.64
N GLU A 30 12.77 1.09 1.67
CA GLU A 30 13.51 2.34 1.49
C GLU A 30 13.27 3.30 2.67
N ILE A 31 12.02 3.39 3.16
CA ILE A 31 11.68 4.18 4.35
C ILE A 31 12.44 3.69 5.58
N ASP A 32 12.53 2.37 5.81
CA ASP A 32 13.29 1.83 6.95
C ASP A 32 14.76 2.23 6.87
N THR A 33 15.35 2.17 5.67
CA THR A 33 16.74 2.61 5.45
C THR A 33 16.93 4.09 5.76
N LEU A 34 15.96 4.95 5.40
CA LEU A 34 16.00 6.38 5.69
C LEU A 34 15.84 6.68 7.18
N ILE A 35 14.98 5.94 7.88
CA ILE A 35 14.79 6.09 9.32
C ILE A 35 16.06 5.70 10.07
N ASP A 36 16.70 4.59 9.69
CA ASP A 36 17.93 4.13 10.34
C ASP A 36 19.14 5.02 10.06
N ALA A 37 19.11 5.78 8.97
CA ALA A 37 20.12 6.79 8.64
C ALA A 37 19.91 8.14 9.35
N LEU A 38 18.80 8.32 10.09
CA LEU A 38 18.52 9.57 10.78
C LEU A 38 19.44 9.74 11.99
N ASP A 39 20.29 10.76 11.93
CA ASP A 39 21.15 11.19 13.04
C ASP A 39 20.41 12.25 13.88
N GLU A 40 19.95 11.85 15.08
CA GLU A 40 19.24 12.73 16.01
C GLU A 40 20.14 13.86 16.53
N ASP A 41 21.44 13.62 16.68
CA ASP A 41 22.40 14.57 17.25
C ASP A 41 22.83 15.64 16.24
N ALA A 42 22.69 15.34 14.94
CA ALA A 42 22.98 16.28 13.85
C ALA A 42 21.84 17.26 13.56
N MET A 43 20.68 17.16 14.24
CA MET A 43 19.52 18.00 13.93
C MET A 43 19.72 19.44 14.43
N PRO A 44 19.73 20.45 13.53
CA PRO A 44 19.87 21.85 13.94
C PRO A 44 18.65 22.29 14.77
N GLY A 45 18.91 22.80 15.96
CA GLY A 45 17.87 23.25 16.89
C GLY A 45 16.93 24.28 16.25
N GLY A 46 15.63 23.99 16.25
CA GLY A 46 14.58 24.91 15.77
C GLY A 46 13.41 24.23 15.04
N PHE A 47 13.61 23.02 14.51
CA PHE A 47 12.56 22.21 13.89
C PHE A 47 12.27 20.96 14.72
N THR A 48 11.02 20.77 15.12
CA THR A 48 10.53 19.48 15.63
C THR A 48 10.29 18.55 14.45
N VAL A 49 11.27 17.70 14.16
CA VAL A 49 11.08 16.52 13.32
C VAL A 49 10.62 15.37 14.22
N ALA A 50 9.76 14.50 13.72
CA ALA A 50 9.39 13.27 14.43
C ALA A 50 10.64 12.43 14.72
N THR A 51 10.71 11.82 15.90
CA THR A 51 11.85 10.96 16.25
C THR A 51 11.88 9.70 15.38
N PRO A 52 13.03 9.00 15.23
CA PRO A 52 13.09 7.69 14.57
C PRO A 52 12.03 6.73 15.08
N ASP A 53 11.79 6.68 16.39
CA ASP A 53 10.77 5.80 16.98
C ASP A 53 9.34 6.19 16.57
N GLU A 54 9.04 7.49 16.49
CA GLU A 54 7.76 7.96 15.96
C GLU A 54 7.60 7.63 14.48
N LEU A 55 8.66 7.80 13.68
CA LEU A 55 8.69 7.45 12.26
C LEU A 55 8.49 5.94 12.05
N ARG A 56 9.14 5.07 12.84
CA ARG A 56 8.88 3.61 12.85
C ARG A 56 7.43 3.32 13.18
N GLY A 57 6.87 4.04 14.15
CA GLY A 57 5.45 3.94 14.50
C GLY A 57 4.52 4.30 13.35
N PHE A 58 4.80 5.37 12.60
CA PHE A 58 4.03 5.76 11.42
C PHE A 58 4.18 4.75 10.28
N ARG A 59 5.40 4.30 10.02
CA ARG A 59 5.74 3.25 9.05
C ARG A 59 4.94 1.98 9.32
N ALA A 60 4.96 1.48 10.56
CA ALA A 60 4.24 0.27 10.96
C ALA A 60 2.72 0.42 10.73
N LYS A 61 2.13 1.54 11.18
CA LYS A 61 0.70 1.81 10.98
C LYS A 61 0.32 1.86 9.49
N ALA A 62 1.12 2.53 8.67
CA ALA A 62 0.86 2.63 7.24
C ALA A 62 0.98 1.27 6.54
N PHE A 63 1.93 0.44 6.95
CA PHE A 63 2.06 -0.93 6.45
C PHE A 63 0.84 -1.80 6.85
N ASP A 64 0.39 -1.70 8.11
CA ASP A 64 -0.79 -2.43 8.59
C ASP A 64 -2.06 -2.04 7.81
N GLU A 65 -2.26 -0.74 7.52
CA GLU A 65 -3.40 -0.30 6.71
C GLU A 65 -3.31 -0.80 5.27
N LEU A 66 -2.10 -0.84 4.68
CA LEU A 66 -1.89 -1.44 3.36
C LEU A 66 -2.23 -2.93 3.36
N ASP A 67 -1.85 -3.66 4.42
CA ASP A 67 -2.17 -5.09 4.53
C ASP A 67 -3.67 -5.34 4.70
N ARG A 68 -4.37 -4.52 5.48
CA ARG A 68 -5.84 -4.55 5.56
C ARG A 68 -6.47 -4.27 4.20
N MET A 69 -5.96 -3.29 3.47
CA MET A 69 -6.44 -2.95 2.13
C MET A 69 -6.27 -4.13 1.16
N ARG A 70 -5.13 -4.84 1.22
CA ARG A 70 -4.88 -6.07 0.47
C ARG A 70 -5.85 -7.19 0.84
N ALA A 71 -6.12 -7.40 2.13
CA ALA A 71 -7.06 -8.42 2.58
C ALA A 71 -8.48 -8.16 2.06
N VAL A 72 -8.94 -6.91 2.12
CA VAL A 72 -10.25 -6.49 1.56
C VAL A 72 -10.27 -6.68 0.05
N ALA A 73 -9.20 -6.29 -0.65
CA ALA A 73 -9.09 -6.47 -2.10
C ALA A 73 -9.18 -7.94 -2.52
N ARG A 74 -8.54 -8.85 -1.79
CA ARG A 74 -8.59 -10.30 -2.03
C ARG A 74 -9.99 -10.87 -1.81
N LYS A 75 -10.66 -10.42 -0.75
CA LYS A 75 -12.06 -10.82 -0.51
C LYS A 75 -12.95 -10.39 -1.67
N TYR A 76 -12.81 -9.15 -2.12
CA TYR A 76 -13.58 -8.60 -3.23
C TYR A 76 -13.29 -9.31 -4.55
N GLU A 77 -12.03 -9.70 -4.80
CA GLU A 77 -11.67 -10.55 -5.94
C GLU A 77 -12.42 -11.88 -5.91
N GLY A 78 -12.48 -12.56 -4.76
CA GLY A 78 -13.25 -13.79 -4.61
C GLY A 78 -14.74 -13.61 -4.93
N GLU A 79 -15.33 -12.50 -4.47
CA GLU A 79 -16.71 -12.14 -4.80
C GLU A 79 -16.90 -11.87 -6.30
N LEU A 80 -15.98 -11.14 -6.94
CA LEU A 80 -16.01 -10.89 -8.37
C LEU A 80 -15.88 -12.18 -9.19
N ILE A 81 -14.94 -13.05 -8.85
CA ILE A 81 -14.75 -14.35 -9.51
C ILE A 81 -16.03 -15.19 -9.38
N SER A 82 -16.65 -15.23 -8.19
CA SER A 82 -17.90 -15.98 -7.97
C SER A 82 -19.06 -15.50 -8.85
N ARG A 83 -19.00 -14.26 -9.33
CA ARG A 83 -20.00 -13.62 -10.18
C ARG A 83 -19.57 -13.54 -11.65
N ASP A 84 -18.53 -14.28 -12.07
CA ASP A 84 -17.91 -14.18 -13.40
C ASP A 84 -17.49 -12.75 -13.76
N TRP A 85 -17.02 -11.97 -12.79
CA TRP A 85 -16.68 -10.54 -12.93
C TRP A 85 -17.84 -9.66 -13.43
N ARG A 86 -19.08 -10.13 -13.31
CA ARG A 86 -20.27 -9.34 -13.61
C ARG A 86 -20.45 -8.31 -12.49
N LEU A 87 -20.03 -7.08 -12.78
CA LEU A 87 -20.31 -5.89 -11.98
C LEU A 87 -21.82 -5.60 -11.97
#